data_AF-I3C8B5-F1
#
_entry.id   AF-I3C8B5-F1
#
_cell.length_a   1.000
_cell.length_b   1.000
_cell.length_c   1.000
_cell.angle_alpha   90.00
_cell.angle_beta   90.00
_cell.angle_gamma   90.00
#
_symmetry.space_group_name_H-M   'P 1'
#
loop_
_entity.id
_entity.type
_entity.pdbx_description
1 polymer ?
#
loop_
_entity_poly.entity_id
_entity_poly.type
_entity_poly.pdbx_seq_one_letter_code
_entity_poly.pdbx_strand_id
1 'polypeptide(L)'
;MANVACKNDDTHKTRLATEADSLRLLQKKERVITDEQRVKDMLRAKNNQLSTEDSIYYLAKIKRPKDSAFIVMNLYGKVKHLGKLQEFKQTAIIKDNKTITSRIDGNVFRIDKSSKNRYKIYTHSVTNANFSAYDIDFGDTPISIRKATRTANFYYDLLPKKEFKYTVENKNKFFTIRKDRLIKGDSILDTLASGARIYRSNGLLDIQDATALNTYYFVDSTSVLEKLIIQDTASVLTNITLSGKSESIDKTTKYSSAFVNDSVFKTFEVSEKQDKNSKHVVAYNIDSIIKQYHYNKDFKFTLKAIDSFNLENTYPQYYRSLIDTTFFVYSKPFSINKMDTKWRYSVRYTRKTNANPTTIEVSVSKKELIKVEDTTFVFEAPLSPIKKPINIGDLSEQDYKVSDFDINFDGYTDLSFPEGFDLNRNATYAVYLYNPESNTFVKNEAFTGPSMAPYILIDKDNKSAIYTSKTGGGNYSARIVKIGDNGMILYKETYWSTSSDGKISIHYQKTENNSVVEKSNDMAKGKSWDVKDFKNEFLNWVKERIKN
;
A
#
# COMPACT_ATOMS: atom_id res chain seq x y z
N MET A 1 -32.85 0.44 93.43
CA MET A 1 -33.53 0.51 92.13
C MET A 1 -32.61 1.22 91.16
N ALA A 2 -32.01 0.46 90.24
CA ALA A 2 -31.05 0.98 89.26
C ALA A 2 -31.81 1.36 87.99
N ASN A 3 -31.75 2.63 87.60
CA ASN A 3 -32.18 3.09 86.29
C ASN A 3 -30.94 3.39 85.45
N VAL A 4 -30.87 2.67 84.33
CA VAL A 4 -29.90 2.84 83.24
C VAL A 4 -30.25 4.12 82.49
N ALA A 5 -29.28 5.03 82.33
CA ALA A 5 -29.41 6.20 81.48
C ALA A 5 -28.16 6.35 80.59
N CYS A 6 -28.43 6.59 79.31
CA CYS A 6 -27.51 6.55 78.17
C CYS A 6 -26.27 7.46 78.32
N LYS A 7 -25.10 6.91 77.97
CA LYS A 7 -23.86 7.67 77.75
C LYS A 7 -23.86 8.28 76.34
N ASN A 8 -23.93 9.62 76.26
CA ASN A 8 -23.75 10.39 75.03
C ASN A 8 -22.27 10.47 74.62
N ASP A 9 -21.87 9.57 73.73
CA ASP A 9 -21.43 9.79 72.33
C ASP A 9 -20.71 11.09 71.86
N ASP A 10 -20.03 11.87 72.71
CA ASP A 10 -19.27 13.05 72.24
C ASP A 10 -17.76 12.82 72.07
N THR A 11 -17.17 11.81 72.72
CA THR A 11 -15.72 11.53 72.58
C THR A 11 -15.35 10.74 71.32
N HIS A 12 -16.32 10.05 70.70
CA HIS A 12 -16.09 9.32 69.45
C HIS A 12 -16.12 10.23 68.20
N LYS A 13 -16.91 11.32 68.23
CA LYS A 13 -17.00 12.29 67.12
C LYS A 13 -15.75 13.17 67.00
N THR A 14 -15.15 13.60 68.11
CA THR A 14 -13.93 14.44 68.05
C THR A 14 -12.72 13.65 67.56
N ARG A 15 -12.60 12.36 67.93
CA ARG A 15 -11.48 11.52 67.50
C ARG A 15 -11.59 11.12 66.02
N LEU A 16 -12.80 10.84 65.52
CA LEU A 16 -13.05 10.63 64.08
C LEU A 16 -12.86 11.90 63.24
N ALA A 17 -13.18 13.09 63.77
CA ALA A 17 -12.89 14.35 63.08
C ALA A 17 -11.39 14.65 62.99
N THR A 18 -10.62 14.34 64.04
CA THR A 18 -9.17 14.58 64.07
C THR A 18 -8.40 13.55 63.23
N GLU A 19 -8.85 12.29 63.20
CA GLU A 19 -8.31 11.25 62.31
C GLU A 19 -8.69 11.49 60.84
N ALA A 20 -9.88 12.05 60.56
CA ALA A 20 -10.28 12.46 59.20
C ALA A 20 -9.46 13.65 58.66
N ASP A 21 -9.11 14.63 59.51
CA ASP A 21 -8.21 15.73 59.11
C ASP A 21 -6.75 15.27 58.96
N SER A 22 -6.31 14.30 59.77
CA SER A 22 -4.96 13.69 59.66
C SER A 22 -4.81 12.85 58.39
N LEU A 23 -5.85 12.11 57.98
CA LEU A 23 -5.89 11.37 56.71
C LEU A 23 -6.03 12.30 55.49
N ARG A 24 -6.70 13.45 55.62
CA ARG A 24 -6.73 14.50 54.58
C ARG A 24 -5.38 15.18 54.38
N LEU A 25 -4.57 15.31 55.43
CA LEU A 25 -3.19 15.82 55.32
C LEU A 25 -2.22 14.82 54.68
N LEU A 26 -2.47 13.51 54.82
CA LEU A 26 -1.64 12.44 54.25
C LEU A 26 -2.03 12.00 52.82
N GLN A 27 -3.15 12.52 52.28
CA GLN A 27 -3.57 12.31 50.89
C GLN A 27 -3.76 13.63 50.15
N LYS A 28 -2.78 14.55 50.21
CA LYS A 28 -2.56 15.44 49.06
C LYS A 28 -2.12 14.57 47.88
N LYS A 29 -3.09 13.98 47.17
CA LYS A 29 -2.90 13.58 45.78
C LYS A 29 -2.26 14.79 45.10
N GLU A 30 -1.01 14.64 44.64
CA GLU A 30 -0.36 15.68 43.85
C GLU A 30 -1.35 16.08 42.77
N ARG A 31 -1.79 17.35 42.82
CA ARG A 31 -2.69 17.89 41.82
C ARG A 31 -1.96 17.71 40.49
N VAL A 32 -2.48 16.85 39.61
CA VAL A 32 -1.92 16.68 38.28
C VAL A 32 -2.18 17.98 37.52
N ILE A 33 -1.21 18.89 37.54
CA ILE A 33 -1.30 20.19 36.87
C ILE A 33 -1.17 19.94 35.36
N THR A 34 -2.22 20.27 34.61
CA THR A 34 -2.24 20.19 33.15
C THR A 34 -1.22 21.15 32.54
N ASP A 35 -0.80 20.89 31.31
CA ASP A 35 0.16 21.72 30.57
C ASP A 35 -0.30 23.16 30.43
N GLU A 36 -1.58 23.35 30.14
CA GLU A 36 -2.19 24.67 30.03
C GLU A 36 -2.12 25.42 31.36
N GLN A 37 -2.39 24.72 32.48
CA GLN A 37 -2.30 25.33 33.80
C GLN A 37 -0.85 25.66 34.15
N ARG A 38 0.11 24.77 33.85
CA ARG A 38 1.55 25.04 34.04
C ARG A 38 2.02 26.25 33.23
N VAL A 39 1.54 26.40 31.99
CA VAL A 39 1.82 27.57 31.14
C VAL A 39 1.24 28.84 31.76
N LYS A 40 -0.02 28.83 32.20
CA LYS A 40 -0.66 29.97 32.85
C LYS A 40 0.06 30.39 34.13
N ASP A 41 0.39 29.42 34.98
CA ASP A 41 1.08 29.65 36.25
C ASP A 41 2.48 30.23 36.02
N MET A 42 3.22 29.70 35.04
CA MET A 42 4.55 30.20 34.67
C MET A 42 4.49 31.63 34.12
N LEU A 43 3.58 31.92 33.18
CA LEU A 43 3.41 33.26 32.63
C LEU A 43 3.05 34.28 33.73
N ARG A 44 2.13 33.91 34.63
CA ARG A 44 1.76 34.74 35.78
C ARG A 44 2.95 34.98 36.71
N ALA A 45 3.66 33.92 37.10
CA ALA A 45 4.83 34.03 37.97
C ALA A 45 5.93 34.90 37.36
N LYS A 46 6.19 34.76 36.05
CA LYS A 46 7.19 35.55 35.34
C LYS A 46 6.80 37.01 35.16
N ASN A 47 5.53 37.29 34.84
CA ASN A 47 5.05 38.67 34.74
C ASN A 47 5.06 39.39 36.09
N ASN A 48 4.78 38.70 37.20
CA ASN A 48 4.88 39.27 38.55
C ASN A 48 6.34 39.59 38.97
N GLN A 49 7.34 39.04 38.28
CA GLN A 49 8.76 39.29 38.54
C GLN A 49 9.35 40.40 37.65
N LEU A 50 8.58 40.95 36.71
CA LEU A 50 9.04 42.04 35.85
C LEU A 50 9.09 43.33 36.66
N SER A 51 10.23 44.02 36.60
CA SER A 51 10.47 45.27 37.33
C SER A 51 10.03 46.51 36.55
N THR A 52 9.55 46.35 35.31
CA THR A 52 9.15 47.46 34.43
C THR A 52 7.76 47.20 33.84
N GLU A 53 6.88 48.21 33.91
CA GLU A 53 5.52 48.16 33.35
C GLU A 53 5.50 48.00 31.82
N ASP A 54 6.64 48.27 31.17
CA ASP A 54 6.83 48.20 29.72
C ASP A 54 7.18 46.79 29.20
N SER A 55 7.22 45.77 30.06
CA SER A 55 7.56 44.39 29.69
C SER A 55 6.43 43.41 29.97
N ILE A 56 6.21 42.43 29.08
CA ILE A 56 5.24 41.34 29.32
C ILE A 56 5.63 40.03 28.62
N TYR A 57 5.45 38.89 29.29
CA TYR A 57 5.39 37.57 28.68
C TYR A 57 3.96 37.25 28.26
N TYR A 58 3.76 36.91 26.99
CA TYR A 58 2.43 36.69 26.41
C TYR A 58 2.20 35.26 25.92
N LEU A 59 3.25 34.46 25.74
CA LEU A 59 3.14 33.09 25.25
C LEU A 59 4.21 32.20 25.88
N ALA A 60 3.87 30.95 26.18
CA ALA A 60 4.81 29.90 26.52
C ALA A 60 4.53 28.64 25.71
N LYS A 61 5.58 27.96 25.25
CA LYS A 61 5.47 26.67 24.55
C LYS A 61 6.30 25.61 25.27
N ILE A 62 5.68 24.48 25.57
CA ILE A 62 6.33 23.34 26.21
C ILE A 62 7.05 22.46 25.17
N LYS A 63 8.28 22.05 25.47
CA LYS A 63 8.98 20.92 24.86
C LYS A 63 9.28 19.86 25.92
N ARG A 64 9.01 18.60 25.59
CA ARG A 64 9.35 17.44 26.41
C ARG A 64 10.26 16.48 25.66
N PRO A 65 11.44 16.14 26.21
CA PRO A 65 12.13 14.92 25.83
C PRO A 65 11.29 13.71 26.25
N LYS A 66 11.21 12.70 25.37
CA LYS A 66 10.55 11.42 25.66
C LYS A 66 11.21 10.78 26.90
N ASP A 67 10.41 10.29 27.83
CA ASP A 67 10.86 9.61 29.06
C ASP A 67 11.77 10.44 29.99
N SER A 68 11.47 11.75 30.12
CA SER A 68 12.22 12.66 30.99
C SER A 68 11.38 13.19 32.15
N ALA A 69 12.02 13.40 33.30
CA ALA A 69 11.42 13.94 34.53
C ALA A 69 11.34 15.49 34.53
N PHE A 70 11.57 16.13 33.38
CA PHE A 70 11.62 17.59 33.28
C PHE A 70 10.87 18.11 32.05
N ILE A 71 10.54 19.39 32.10
CA ILE A 71 9.84 20.12 31.06
C ILE A 71 10.68 21.34 30.69
N VAL A 72 10.78 21.63 29.40
CA VAL A 72 11.35 22.88 28.90
C VAL A 72 10.21 23.79 28.45
N MET A 73 10.18 25.03 28.90
CA MET A 73 9.25 26.05 28.45
C MET A 73 10.00 27.17 27.73
N ASN A 74 9.70 27.36 26.46
CA ASN A 74 10.09 28.55 25.71
C ASN A 74 9.08 29.65 26.01
N LEU A 75 9.55 30.75 26.61
CA LEU A 75 8.78 31.93 26.97
C LEU A 75 9.02 33.03 25.93
N TYR A 76 7.94 33.68 25.51
CA TYR A 76 7.94 34.75 24.53
C TYR A 76 7.41 36.01 25.19
N GLY A 77 8.21 37.06 25.15
CA GLY A 77 7.88 38.35 25.75
C GLY A 77 8.13 39.52 24.80
N LYS A 78 7.60 40.67 25.18
CA LYS A 78 7.74 41.95 24.49
C LYS A 78 8.11 43.02 25.50
N VAL A 79 9.04 43.89 25.14
CA VAL A 79 9.44 45.06 25.93
C VAL A 79 9.39 46.30 25.05
N LYS A 80 8.89 47.41 25.60
CA LYS A 80 9.00 48.72 24.97
C LYS A 80 10.34 49.34 25.34
N HIS A 81 11.24 49.49 24.37
CA HIS A 81 12.55 50.11 24.56
C HIS A 81 12.74 51.23 23.53
N LEU A 82 13.03 52.44 24.01
CA LEU A 82 13.22 53.64 23.16
C LEU A 82 12.07 53.86 22.15
N GLY A 83 10.83 53.68 22.60
CA GLY A 83 9.63 53.86 21.77
C GLY A 83 9.35 52.73 20.76
N LYS A 84 10.21 51.70 20.67
CA LYS A 84 10.00 50.54 19.79
C LYS A 84 9.65 49.29 20.61
N LEU A 85 8.73 48.48 20.09
CA LEU A 85 8.38 47.19 20.67
C LEU A 85 9.44 46.16 20.23
N GLN A 86 10.16 45.56 21.18
CA GLN A 86 11.15 44.52 20.92
C GLN A 86 10.68 43.19 21.49
N GLU A 87 10.76 42.12 20.70
CA GLU A 87 10.50 40.77 21.20
C GLU A 87 11.74 40.20 21.87
N PHE A 88 11.55 39.55 23.01
CA PHE A 88 12.59 38.78 23.67
C PHE A 88 12.09 37.37 24.01
N LYS A 89 13.04 36.45 24.13
CA LYS A 89 12.78 35.01 24.27
C LYS A 89 13.64 34.46 25.39
N GLN A 90 13.03 33.68 26.28
CA GLN A 90 13.72 33.04 27.40
C GLN A 90 13.32 31.58 27.51
N THR A 91 14.25 30.72 27.92
CA THR A 91 13.92 29.33 28.26
C THR A 91 13.85 29.15 29.78
N ALA A 92 12.84 28.44 30.25
CA ALA A 92 12.75 27.93 31.62
C ALA A 92 12.77 26.39 31.62
N ILE A 93 13.54 25.79 32.51
CA ILE A 93 13.54 24.33 32.73
C ILE A 93 12.84 24.06 34.05
N ILE A 94 11.90 23.11 34.04
CA ILE A 94 11.10 22.72 35.20
C ILE A 94 11.35 21.25 35.49
N LYS A 95 11.82 20.93 36.70
CA LYS A 95 11.97 19.55 37.20
C LYS A 95 11.32 19.48 38.58
N ASP A 96 10.57 18.42 38.86
CA ASP A 96 9.88 18.23 40.17
C ASP A 96 9.06 19.47 40.59
N ASN A 97 8.37 20.08 39.62
CA ASN A 97 7.59 21.33 39.75
C ASN A 97 8.39 22.56 40.24
N LYS A 98 9.72 22.51 40.22
CA LYS A 98 10.61 23.63 40.51
C LYS A 98 11.28 24.14 39.24
N THR A 99 11.29 25.47 39.06
CA THR A 99 12.04 26.12 37.99
C THR A 99 13.52 26.09 38.33
N ILE A 100 14.32 25.46 37.47
CA ILE A 100 15.77 25.44 37.61
C ILE A 100 16.30 26.77 37.10
N THR A 101 16.77 27.60 38.03
CA THR A 101 17.28 28.94 37.75
C THR A 101 18.71 28.87 37.22
N SER A 102 18.86 28.71 35.92
CA SER A 102 20.06 29.14 35.18
C SER A 102 19.65 29.79 33.86
N ARG A 103 20.40 30.80 33.42
CA ARG A 103 20.09 31.55 32.19
C ARG A 103 20.48 30.73 30.96
N ILE A 104 19.51 30.04 30.36
CA ILE A 104 19.62 29.50 29.01
C ILE A 104 19.06 30.54 28.06
N ASP A 105 19.94 31.14 27.26
CA ASP A 105 19.56 32.20 26.32
C ASP A 105 18.93 31.61 25.05
N GLY A 106 17.87 32.25 24.57
CA GLY A 106 17.13 31.86 23.37
C GLY A 106 16.06 30.79 23.61
N ASN A 107 15.47 30.30 22.52
CA ASN A 107 14.44 29.27 22.53
C ASN A 107 15.02 27.90 22.25
N VAL A 108 14.68 26.92 23.07
CA VAL A 108 15.03 25.52 22.82
C VAL A 108 14.29 25.01 21.58
N PHE A 109 15.04 24.54 20.60
CA PHE A 109 14.48 23.89 19.41
C PHE A 109 14.82 22.40 19.34
N ARG A 110 15.85 21.92 20.05
CA ARG A 110 16.24 20.51 20.09
C ARG A 110 16.77 20.11 21.47
N ILE A 111 16.49 18.89 21.90
CA ILE A 111 16.97 18.31 23.16
C ILE A 111 17.42 16.87 22.89
N ASP A 112 18.69 16.58 23.13
CA ASP A 112 19.26 15.25 22.98
C ASP A 112 19.55 14.65 24.37
N LYS A 113 19.21 13.37 24.56
CA LYS A 113 19.56 12.64 25.79
C LYS A 113 20.93 12.01 25.61
N SER A 114 21.89 12.37 26.44
CA SER A 114 23.25 11.82 26.40
C SER A 114 23.39 10.57 27.28
N SER A 115 22.81 10.59 28.48
CA SER A 115 22.76 9.42 29.38
C SER A 115 21.63 9.59 30.41
N LYS A 116 21.54 8.69 31.40
CA LYS A 116 20.60 8.85 32.52
C LYS A 116 20.88 10.19 33.20
N ASN A 117 19.88 11.08 33.22
CA ASN A 117 19.95 12.44 33.78
C ASN A 117 20.85 13.46 33.05
N ARG A 118 21.51 13.12 31.95
CA ARG A 118 22.33 14.07 31.17
C ARG A 118 21.72 14.37 29.81
N TYR A 119 21.60 15.65 29.49
CA TYR A 119 20.96 16.14 28.26
C TYR A 119 21.77 17.26 27.63
N LYS A 120 21.75 17.32 26.29
CA LYS A 120 22.28 18.45 25.52
C LYS A 120 21.11 19.22 24.92
N ILE A 121 21.00 20.51 25.25
CA ILE A 121 19.91 21.39 24.82
C ILE A 121 20.46 22.40 23.82
N TYR A 122 19.78 22.53 22.67
CA TYR A 122 20.13 23.49 21.64
C TYR A 122 19.13 24.63 21.60
N THR A 123 19.64 25.86 21.62
CA THR A 123 18.84 27.08 21.60
C THR A 123 19.15 27.98 20.42
N HIS A 124 18.14 28.70 19.98
CA HIS A 124 18.25 29.74 18.96
C HIS A 124 17.82 31.08 19.57
N SER A 125 18.75 32.04 19.59
CA SER A 125 18.47 33.42 19.99
C SER A 125 18.11 34.24 18.75
N VAL A 126 16.89 34.77 18.73
CA VAL A 126 16.41 35.60 17.60
C VAL A 126 17.07 36.97 17.59
N THR A 127 17.41 37.52 18.76
CA THR A 127 18.04 38.84 18.89
C THR A 127 19.43 38.88 18.25
N ASN A 128 20.18 37.77 18.32
CA ASN A 128 21.56 37.70 17.83
C ASN A 128 21.75 36.68 16.69
N ALA A 129 20.66 36.13 16.15
CA ALA A 129 20.66 35.04 15.16
C ALA A 129 21.64 33.89 15.47
N ASN A 130 21.83 33.58 16.76
CA ASN A 130 22.90 32.70 17.23
C ASN A 130 22.36 31.37 17.74
N PHE A 131 23.03 30.29 17.37
CA PHE A 131 22.79 28.95 17.88
C PHE A 131 23.75 28.61 19.02
N SER A 132 23.21 28.20 20.16
CA SER A 132 23.98 27.73 21.32
C SER A 132 23.61 26.30 21.68
N ALA A 133 24.54 25.61 22.35
CA ALA A 133 24.29 24.32 22.97
C ALA A 133 24.66 24.40 24.45
N TYR A 134 23.94 23.65 25.28
CA TYR A 134 24.17 23.56 26.72
C TYR A 134 24.12 22.10 27.16
N ASP A 135 25.11 21.66 27.92
CA ASP A 135 25.09 20.38 28.61
C ASP A 135 24.45 20.57 29.99
N ILE A 136 23.48 19.71 30.30
CA ILE A 136 22.69 19.75 31.53
C ILE A 136 22.80 18.40 32.22
N ASP A 137 23.30 18.40 33.46
CA ASP A 137 23.36 17.22 34.32
C ASP A 137 22.38 17.38 35.48
N PHE A 138 21.27 16.62 35.43
CA PHE A 138 20.27 16.54 36.49
C PHE A 138 20.65 15.58 37.62
N GLY A 139 21.79 14.89 37.51
CA GLY A 139 22.39 14.07 38.57
C GLY A 139 23.27 14.87 39.53
N ASP A 140 23.77 16.03 39.09
CA ASP A 140 24.53 16.96 39.94
C ASP A 140 23.59 17.75 40.87
N THR A 141 24.06 18.03 42.10
CA THR A 141 23.39 18.93 43.06
C THR A 141 24.38 19.98 43.54
N PRO A 142 24.23 21.29 43.18
CA PRO A 142 23.17 21.84 42.34
C PRO A 142 23.27 21.38 40.88
N ILE A 143 22.14 21.43 40.16
CA ILE A 143 22.05 21.02 38.75
C ILE A 143 23.05 21.82 37.91
N SER A 144 23.91 21.09 37.19
CA SER A 144 24.98 21.67 36.39
C SER A 144 24.47 22.01 34.99
N ILE A 145 24.61 23.28 34.58
CA ILE A 145 24.24 23.77 33.24
C ILE A 145 25.43 24.53 32.68
N ARG A 146 26.03 24.01 31.60
CA ARG A 146 27.27 24.56 31.02
C ARG A 146 27.12 24.74 29.52
N LYS A 147 27.67 25.83 28.98
CA LYS A 147 27.72 26.03 27.52
C LYS A 147 28.59 24.93 26.90
N ALA A 148 28.11 24.35 25.80
CA ALA A 148 28.72 23.21 25.15
C ALA A 148 28.99 23.49 23.68
N THR A 149 29.87 22.68 23.09
CA THR A 149 30.05 22.64 21.64
C THR A 149 28.82 22.00 20.98
N ARG A 150 28.49 22.53 19.81
CA ARG A 150 27.41 22.01 18.96
C ARG A 150 27.89 20.71 18.32
N THR A 151 27.07 19.67 18.41
CA THR A 151 27.34 18.33 17.89
C THR A 151 26.19 17.89 16.97
N ALA A 152 26.43 16.89 16.12
CA ALA A 152 25.47 16.40 15.12
C ALA A 152 24.95 17.51 14.17
N ASN A 153 23.96 17.19 13.34
CA ASN A 153 23.34 18.16 12.44
C ASN A 153 22.20 18.86 13.17
N PHE A 154 22.54 19.64 14.19
CA PHE A 154 21.58 20.20 15.14
C PHE A 154 20.46 21.01 14.46
N TYR A 155 20.72 21.67 13.33
CA TYR A 155 19.73 22.39 12.52
C TYR A 155 18.70 21.51 11.81
N TYR A 156 18.82 20.19 11.83
CA TYR A 156 17.85 19.26 11.24
C TYR A 156 16.41 19.56 11.68
N ASP A 157 16.20 19.85 12.97
CA ASP A 157 14.87 20.17 13.52
C ASP A 157 14.32 21.53 13.10
N LEU A 158 15.15 22.35 12.44
CA LEU A 158 14.78 23.64 11.90
C LEU A 158 14.47 23.60 10.40
N LEU A 159 14.66 22.44 9.74
CA LEU A 159 14.35 22.29 8.32
C LEU A 159 12.82 22.31 8.11
N PRO A 160 12.26 23.29 7.38
CA PRO A 160 10.82 23.59 7.37
C PRO A 160 9.88 22.44 6.96
N LYS A 161 10.37 21.46 6.21
CA LYS A 161 9.54 20.35 5.70
C LYS A 161 10.08 18.95 6.03
N LYS A 162 11.35 18.81 6.44
CA LYS A 162 12.10 17.54 6.59
C LYS A 162 12.03 16.58 5.37
N GLU A 163 11.31 16.97 4.32
CA GLU A 163 10.99 16.22 3.11
C GLU A 163 10.88 17.20 1.94
N PHE A 164 11.31 16.76 0.76
CA PHE A 164 11.14 17.47 -0.49
C PHE A 164 10.22 16.65 -1.39
N LYS A 165 8.93 17.02 -1.38
CA LYS A 165 7.85 16.29 -2.08
C LYS A 165 7.45 17.00 -3.36
N TYR A 166 7.14 16.18 -4.36
CA TYR A 166 6.37 16.58 -5.53
C TYR A 166 4.90 16.25 -5.30
N THR A 167 4.01 17.21 -5.50
CA THR A 167 2.59 16.93 -5.71
C THR A 167 2.13 17.64 -6.97
N VAL A 168 1.55 16.88 -7.90
CA VAL A 168 0.73 17.42 -8.97
C VAL A 168 -0.67 16.91 -8.78
N GLU A 169 -1.53 17.79 -8.29
CA GLU A 169 -2.94 17.76 -8.66
C GLU A 169 -3.12 18.76 -9.80
N ASN A 170 -3.35 18.21 -10.99
CA ASN A 170 -3.88 18.90 -12.17
C ASN A 170 -2.96 19.91 -12.91
N LYS A 171 -1.93 19.37 -13.59
CA LYS A 171 -0.95 20.08 -14.44
C LYS A 171 -1.54 20.89 -15.61
N ASN A 172 -2.71 20.54 -16.12
CA ASN A 172 -3.26 21.14 -17.35
C ASN A 172 -3.90 22.52 -17.17
N LYS A 173 -4.18 22.96 -15.93
CA LYS A 173 -4.84 24.25 -15.66
C LYS A 173 -3.86 25.43 -15.51
N PHE A 174 -2.55 25.17 -15.40
CA PHE A 174 -1.55 26.19 -15.06
C PHE A 174 -0.85 26.83 -16.27
N PHE A 175 -0.70 26.12 -17.39
CA PHE A 175 0.12 26.57 -18.52
C PHE A 175 -0.56 27.60 -19.46
N THR A 176 -1.75 28.10 -19.15
CA THR A 176 -2.49 28.99 -20.06
C THR A 176 -2.16 30.48 -19.86
N ILE A 177 -1.45 30.91 -18.81
CA ILE A 177 -1.34 32.34 -18.49
C ILE A 177 0.06 32.73 -17.98
N ARG A 178 1.02 32.99 -18.90
CA ARG A 178 1.81 34.26 -19.02
C ARG A 178 3.17 34.09 -19.71
N LYS A 179 3.35 34.93 -20.73
CA LYS A 179 4.53 35.17 -21.55
C LYS A 179 5.42 36.28 -20.96
N ASP A 180 6.71 36.21 -21.31
CA ASP A 180 7.74 37.26 -21.48
C ASP A 180 8.34 38.01 -20.26
N ARG A 181 9.68 37.91 -20.09
CA ARG A 181 10.68 39.01 -20.21
C ARG A 181 12.12 38.52 -19.96
N LEU A 182 13.08 39.10 -20.69
CA LEU A 182 14.51 38.79 -20.77
C LEU A 182 15.33 40.03 -20.38
N ILE A 183 16.42 39.90 -19.61
CA ILE A 183 17.41 40.97 -19.35
C ILE A 183 18.84 40.37 -19.33
N LYS A 184 19.81 41.08 -19.94
CA LYS A 184 21.24 40.72 -20.17
C LYS A 184 22.22 41.47 -19.23
N GLY A 185 23.38 40.82 -18.97
CA GLY A 185 24.66 41.37 -18.45
C GLY A 185 24.76 41.35 -16.92
N ASP A 186 25.69 40.68 -16.22
CA ASP A 186 27.13 40.49 -16.46
C ASP A 186 27.68 39.24 -15.72
N SER A 187 28.96 38.94 -15.96
CA SER A 187 29.58 37.62 -16.07
C SER A 187 29.98 36.97 -14.73
N ILE A 188 29.77 35.66 -14.58
CA ILE A 188 29.89 34.80 -13.35
C ILE A 188 28.56 34.66 -12.56
N LEU A 189 27.44 35.13 -13.10
CA LEU A 189 26.07 34.80 -12.67
C LEU A 189 25.15 34.69 -13.89
N ASP A 190 25.44 33.74 -14.80
CA ASP A 190 24.82 33.74 -16.13
C ASP A 190 23.40 33.13 -16.19
N THR A 191 22.57 33.32 -15.14
CA THR A 191 21.10 33.50 -15.19
C THR A 191 20.46 33.43 -13.80
N LEU A 192 20.53 34.51 -13.00
CA LEU A 192 19.50 34.80 -12.01
C LEU A 192 18.46 35.71 -12.66
N ALA A 193 17.34 35.12 -13.09
CA ALA A 193 16.25 35.87 -13.72
C ALA A 193 15.54 36.80 -12.71
N SER A 194 15.01 37.92 -13.23
CA SER A 194 14.10 38.81 -12.50
C SER A 194 12.92 38.02 -11.91
N GLY A 195 12.72 38.10 -10.59
CA GLY A 195 11.67 37.38 -9.85
C GLY A 195 12.14 36.39 -8.77
N ALA A 196 13.45 36.26 -8.55
CA ALA A 196 14.01 35.42 -7.49
C ALA A 196 13.48 35.78 -6.09
N ARG A 197 13.05 34.78 -5.31
CA ARG A 197 12.70 34.93 -3.87
C ARG A 197 13.68 34.14 -3.02
N ILE A 198 14.49 34.85 -2.24
CA ILE A 198 15.57 34.32 -1.40
C ILE A 198 15.01 34.04 -0.01
N TYR A 199 15.09 32.80 0.48
CA TYR A 199 14.62 32.44 1.82
C TYR A 199 15.76 31.99 2.74
N ARG A 200 15.75 32.50 3.97
CA ARG A 200 16.60 32.08 5.09
C ARG A 200 15.74 31.45 6.19
N SER A 201 16.38 30.99 7.27
CA SER A 201 15.79 30.38 8.49
C SER A 201 14.70 31.22 9.19
N ASN A 202 14.45 32.44 8.74
CA ASN A 202 13.62 33.45 9.38
C ASN A 202 12.78 34.30 8.38
N GLY A 203 12.70 33.92 7.10
CA GLY A 203 11.89 34.61 6.08
C GLY A 203 12.66 35.03 4.82
N LEU A 204 12.02 35.86 3.99
CA LEU A 204 12.56 36.46 2.75
C LEU A 204 13.47 37.65 3.12
N LEU A 205 14.73 37.72 2.63
CA LEU A 205 15.70 38.69 3.17
C LEU A 205 16.11 39.81 2.20
N ASP A 206 16.06 41.03 2.73
CA ASP A 206 16.63 42.29 2.23
C ASP A 206 18.00 42.51 2.90
N ILE A 207 19.05 42.79 2.11
CA ILE A 207 20.46 42.54 2.46
C ILE A 207 21.11 43.79 3.05
N GLN A 208 21.36 43.81 4.36
CA GLN A 208 22.51 44.53 4.93
C GLN A 208 23.10 43.74 6.13
N ASP A 209 24.43 43.61 6.09
CA ASP A 209 25.36 43.16 7.11
C ASP A 209 25.63 41.67 7.39
N ALA A 210 26.93 41.45 7.59
CA ALA A 210 27.68 40.22 7.49
C ALA A 210 27.28 39.16 8.52
N THR A 211 26.75 38.04 8.04
CA THR A 211 26.73 36.78 8.79
C THR A 211 27.42 35.70 7.97
N ALA A 212 28.64 35.35 8.38
CA ALA A 212 29.38 34.21 7.87
C ALA A 212 28.69 32.91 8.32
N LEU A 213 27.92 32.29 7.41
CA LEU A 213 27.49 30.89 7.40
C LEU A 213 27.15 30.55 5.94
N ASN A 214 28.17 30.18 5.16
CA ASN A 214 28.02 29.84 3.75
C ASN A 214 27.46 28.42 3.61
N THR A 215 26.15 28.28 3.73
CA THR A 215 25.40 27.17 3.12
C THR A 215 24.18 27.79 2.48
N TYR A 216 24.24 27.94 1.16
CA TYR A 216 23.23 28.63 0.38
C TYR A 216 22.26 27.64 -0.24
N TYR A 217 20.97 27.86 -0.02
CA TYR A 217 19.90 27.10 -0.68
C TYR A 217 19.49 27.87 -1.93
N PHE A 218 19.61 27.25 -3.10
CA PHE A 218 19.14 27.85 -4.36
C PHE A 218 18.04 26.97 -4.95
N VAL A 219 16.93 27.58 -5.36
CA VAL A 219 15.91 26.93 -6.19
C VAL A 219 16.06 27.53 -7.58
N ASP A 220 16.62 26.76 -8.50
CA ASP A 220 16.63 27.13 -9.92
C ASP A 220 15.23 26.85 -10.49
N SER A 221 14.46 27.92 -10.71
CA SER A 221 13.11 27.84 -11.29
C SER A 221 13.10 27.73 -12.83
N THR A 222 14.27 27.62 -13.47
CA THR A 222 14.36 27.30 -14.91
C THR A 222 14.53 25.81 -15.17
N SER A 223 14.99 25.06 -14.16
CA SER A 223 15.04 23.61 -14.24
C SER A 223 13.81 23.01 -13.58
N VAL A 224 13.29 21.93 -14.17
CA VAL A 224 12.21 21.12 -13.59
C VAL A 224 12.69 20.41 -12.29
N LEU A 225 13.89 20.74 -11.78
CA LEU A 225 14.60 20.15 -10.64
C LEU A 225 14.92 21.18 -9.55
N GLU A 226 14.51 20.91 -8.32
CA GLU A 226 14.99 21.60 -7.13
C GLU A 226 16.33 20.97 -6.70
N LYS A 227 17.36 21.77 -6.42
CA LYS A 227 18.69 21.30 -6.04
C LYS A 227 19.20 21.97 -4.75
N LEU A 228 19.94 21.24 -3.94
CA LEU A 228 20.74 21.76 -2.84
C LEU A 228 22.14 22.06 -3.38
N ILE A 229 22.63 23.29 -3.22
CA ILE A 229 24.00 23.67 -3.58
C ILE A 229 24.80 23.85 -2.29
N ILE A 230 25.95 23.20 -2.20
CA ILE A 230 26.84 23.23 -1.03
C ILE A 230 28.15 23.87 -1.47
N GLN A 231 28.50 24.98 -0.84
CA GLN A 231 29.79 25.62 -1.06
C GLN A 231 30.82 25.00 -0.12
N ASP A 232 31.79 24.26 -0.66
CA ASP A 232 32.94 23.82 0.15
C ASP A 232 33.89 25.01 0.37
N THR A 233 34.65 24.94 1.46
CA THR A 233 35.77 25.82 1.81
C THR A 233 36.81 26.00 0.70
N ALA A 234 36.85 25.09 -0.29
CA ALA A 234 37.76 25.11 -1.44
C ALA A 234 37.15 25.71 -2.72
N SER A 235 36.09 26.52 -2.63
CA SER A 235 35.42 27.17 -3.79
C SER A 235 34.71 26.23 -4.76
N VAL A 236 34.56 24.93 -4.44
CA VAL A 236 33.82 23.97 -5.26
C VAL A 236 32.36 23.90 -4.79
N LEU A 237 31.43 24.20 -5.70
CA LEU A 237 29.99 24.05 -5.48
C LEU A 237 29.60 22.59 -5.79
N THR A 238 29.18 21.85 -4.78
CA THR A 238 28.56 20.52 -4.96
C THR A 238 27.04 20.70 -5.06
N ASN A 239 26.35 19.98 -5.94
CA ASN A 239 24.88 20.03 -6.01
C ASN A 239 24.23 18.65 -5.82
N ILE A 240 23.03 18.64 -5.23
CA ILE A 240 22.21 17.44 -5.01
C ILE A 240 20.78 17.73 -5.42
N THR A 241 20.18 16.90 -6.27
CA THR A 241 18.77 17.02 -6.63
C THR A 241 17.89 16.68 -5.43
N LEU A 242 17.09 17.64 -4.98
CA LEU A 242 16.13 17.48 -3.89
C LEU A 242 14.80 16.95 -4.43
N SER A 243 14.30 17.51 -5.52
CA SER A 243 12.99 17.19 -6.07
C SER A 243 12.93 17.54 -7.54
N GLY A 244 11.92 17.04 -8.25
CA GLY A 244 11.57 17.55 -9.56
C GLY A 244 11.28 16.47 -10.58
N LYS A 245 11.26 16.86 -11.85
CA LYS A 245 11.07 15.97 -12.98
C LYS A 245 12.12 16.27 -14.05
N SER A 246 12.52 15.29 -14.83
CA SER A 246 13.25 15.45 -16.08
C SER A 246 12.43 14.76 -17.17
N GLU A 247 12.31 15.39 -18.33
CA GLU A 247 11.57 14.87 -19.47
C GLU A 247 12.52 14.75 -20.66
N SER A 248 12.49 13.60 -21.31
CA SER A 248 13.13 13.34 -22.60
C SER A 248 12.10 12.67 -23.51
N ILE A 249 12.41 12.53 -24.80
CA ILE A 249 11.48 12.07 -25.84
C ILE A 249 10.71 10.79 -25.43
N ASP A 250 11.40 9.83 -24.79
CA ASP A 250 10.83 8.51 -24.45
C ASP A 250 10.91 8.15 -22.96
N LYS A 251 11.40 9.06 -22.12
CA LYS A 251 11.64 8.81 -20.70
C LYS A 251 11.30 10.03 -19.85
N THR A 252 10.45 9.81 -18.86
CA THR A 252 10.17 10.74 -17.77
C THR A 252 10.90 10.25 -16.53
N THR A 253 11.64 11.11 -15.83
CA THR A 253 12.24 10.78 -14.53
C THR A 253 11.75 11.75 -13.47
N LYS A 254 11.31 11.24 -12.32
CA LYS A 254 10.92 12.03 -11.15
C LYS A 254 11.96 11.85 -10.06
N TYR A 255 12.28 12.94 -9.38
CA TYR A 255 13.22 12.97 -8.26
C TYR A 255 12.49 13.46 -7.01
N SER A 256 12.81 12.86 -5.88
CA SER A 256 12.42 13.37 -4.56
C SER A 256 13.46 12.98 -3.52
N SER A 257 13.53 13.68 -2.41
CA SER A 257 14.54 13.44 -1.38
C SER A 257 14.00 13.77 0.00
N ALA A 258 14.60 13.16 1.02
CA ALA A 258 14.20 13.37 2.40
C ALA A 258 15.38 13.29 3.36
N PHE A 259 15.39 14.17 4.36
CA PHE A 259 16.24 14.03 5.53
C PHE A 259 15.53 13.13 6.53
N VAL A 260 15.89 11.84 6.53
CA VAL A 260 15.25 10.82 7.38
C VAL A 260 15.47 11.12 8.86
N ASN A 261 16.68 11.55 9.20
CA ASN A 261 17.06 12.03 10.52
C ASN A 261 18.25 13.00 10.37
N ASP A 262 18.88 13.36 11.48
CA ASP A 262 20.01 14.27 11.51
C ASP A 262 21.35 13.67 11.03
N SER A 263 21.35 12.48 10.44
CA SER A 263 22.54 11.83 9.88
C SER A 263 22.28 11.11 8.56
N VAL A 264 21.03 10.82 8.23
CA VAL A 264 20.63 10.04 7.05
C VAL A 264 19.80 10.88 6.09
N PHE A 265 20.22 10.91 4.84
CA PHE A 265 19.52 11.53 3.73
C PHE A 265 19.23 10.48 2.65
N LYS A 266 18.01 10.48 2.10
CA LYS A 266 17.61 9.57 1.03
C LYS A 266 17.21 10.36 -0.20
N THR A 267 17.62 9.87 -1.37
CA THR A 267 17.15 10.34 -2.67
C THR A 267 16.42 9.21 -3.36
N PHE A 268 15.33 9.55 -4.03
CA PHE A 268 14.48 8.65 -4.79
C PHE A 268 14.45 9.15 -6.24
N GLU A 269 14.74 8.25 -7.16
CA GLU A 269 14.61 8.47 -8.60
C GLU A 269 13.61 7.44 -9.13
N VAL A 270 12.58 7.91 -9.85
CA VAL A 270 11.59 7.05 -10.51
C VAL A 270 11.56 7.43 -11.98
N SER A 271 12.09 6.55 -12.81
CA SER A 271 12.11 6.69 -14.27
C SER A 271 11.01 5.85 -14.88
N GLU A 272 10.21 6.44 -15.76
CA GLU A 272 9.19 5.78 -16.57
C GLU A 272 9.58 5.96 -18.04
N LYS A 273 9.86 4.85 -18.71
CA LYS A 273 10.28 4.81 -20.11
C LYS A 273 9.23 4.07 -20.93
N GLN A 274 8.76 4.68 -22.00
CA GLN A 274 7.92 3.96 -22.97
C GLN A 274 8.82 3.04 -23.81
N ASP A 275 8.50 1.75 -23.83
CA ASP A 275 9.12 0.79 -24.73
C ASP A 275 8.33 0.75 -26.05
N LYS A 276 9.05 1.02 -27.14
CA LYS A 276 8.50 1.09 -28.51
C LYS A 276 8.57 -0.25 -29.25
N ASN A 277 9.11 -1.31 -28.63
CA ASN A 277 9.32 -2.59 -29.29
C ASN A 277 8.06 -3.47 -29.42
N SER A 278 6.95 -3.06 -28.82
CA SER A 278 5.71 -3.81 -28.91
C SER A 278 4.82 -3.31 -30.06
N LYS A 279 4.36 -4.24 -30.89
CA LYS A 279 3.48 -3.94 -32.03
C LYS A 279 2.05 -3.57 -31.61
N HIS A 280 1.56 -4.04 -30.46
CA HIS A 280 0.13 -4.02 -30.10
C HIS A 280 -0.18 -3.60 -28.65
N VAL A 281 0.84 -3.43 -27.81
CA VAL A 281 0.76 -2.81 -26.48
C VAL A 281 1.73 -1.63 -26.38
N VAL A 282 1.39 -0.63 -25.57
CA VAL A 282 2.35 0.36 -25.07
C VAL A 282 2.92 -0.20 -23.78
N ALA A 283 4.19 -0.56 -23.77
CA ALA A 283 4.88 -0.98 -22.56
C ALA A 283 5.56 0.23 -21.91
N TYR A 284 5.48 0.32 -20.58
CA TYR A 284 6.18 1.29 -19.77
C TYR A 284 7.07 0.55 -18.77
N ASN A 285 8.37 0.77 -18.89
CA ASN A 285 9.35 0.30 -17.92
C ASN A 285 9.53 1.36 -16.84
N ILE A 286 9.25 0.99 -15.61
CA ILE A 286 9.39 1.84 -14.43
C ILE A 286 10.60 1.36 -13.64
N ASP A 287 11.68 2.15 -13.66
CA ASP A 287 12.86 1.95 -12.83
C ASP A 287 12.77 2.86 -11.61
N SER A 288 12.86 2.30 -10.40
CA SER A 288 13.04 3.09 -9.20
C SER A 288 14.40 2.82 -8.58
N ILE A 289 15.12 3.89 -8.23
CA ILE A 289 16.41 3.84 -7.56
C ILE A 289 16.30 4.65 -6.26
N ILE A 290 16.71 4.04 -5.16
CA ILE A 290 16.78 4.67 -3.84
C ILE A 290 18.24 4.72 -3.44
N LYS A 291 18.78 5.92 -3.20
CA LYS A 291 20.15 6.08 -2.67
C LYS A 291 20.07 6.61 -1.25
N GLN A 292 20.85 5.99 -0.36
CA GLN A 292 20.98 6.41 1.02
C GLN A 292 22.36 7.00 1.28
N TYR A 293 22.39 8.19 1.86
CA TYR A 293 23.59 8.93 2.21
C TYR A 293 23.66 9.13 3.72
N HIS A 294 24.87 9.09 4.26
CA HIS A 294 25.17 9.78 5.52
C HIS A 294 25.53 11.22 5.22
N TYR A 295 25.10 12.16 6.06
CA TYR A 295 25.49 13.56 5.92
C TYR A 295 25.96 14.16 7.24
N ASN A 296 26.94 15.06 7.15
CA ASN A 296 27.49 15.77 8.31
C ASN A 296 26.97 17.21 8.40
N LYS A 297 27.48 17.95 9.39
CA LYS A 297 27.02 19.30 9.73
C LYS A 297 27.30 20.28 8.59
N ASP A 298 28.32 20.02 7.80
CA ASP A 298 28.72 20.84 6.66
C ASP A 298 28.01 20.38 5.37
N PHE A 299 26.96 19.55 5.48
CA PHE A 299 26.24 18.94 4.36
C PHE A 299 27.17 18.20 3.38
N LYS A 300 28.21 17.54 3.89
CA LYS A 300 29.00 16.57 3.09
C LYS A 300 28.27 15.23 3.12
N PHE A 301 27.90 14.74 1.93
CA PHE A 301 27.13 13.50 1.76
C PHE A 301 28.05 12.34 1.36
N THR A 302 27.92 11.21 2.05
CA THR A 302 28.65 9.97 1.77
C THR A 302 27.65 8.88 1.46
N LEU A 303 27.68 8.34 0.24
CA LEU A 303 26.81 7.25 -0.19
C LEU A 303 27.05 6.00 0.69
N LYS A 304 25.98 5.34 1.13
CA LYS A 304 26.02 4.12 1.93
C LYS A 304 25.37 2.93 1.25
N ALA A 305 24.27 3.13 0.55
CA ALA A 305 23.52 2.05 -0.08
C ALA A 305 22.77 2.56 -1.32
N ILE A 306 22.56 1.65 -2.26
CA ILE A 306 21.69 1.80 -3.42
C ILE A 306 20.74 0.60 -3.42
N ASP A 307 19.46 0.88 -3.57
CA ASP A 307 18.41 -0.12 -3.79
C ASP A 307 17.69 0.21 -5.10
N SER A 308 17.20 -0.80 -5.81
CA SER A 308 16.52 -0.61 -7.08
C SER A 308 15.47 -1.68 -7.35
N PHE A 309 14.36 -1.27 -7.96
CA PHE A 309 13.37 -2.19 -8.52
C PHE A 309 12.97 -1.77 -9.93
N ASN A 310 12.60 -2.74 -10.76
CA ASN A 310 12.08 -2.54 -12.10
C ASN A 310 10.68 -3.16 -12.18
N LEU A 311 9.77 -2.45 -12.85
CA LEU A 311 8.42 -2.92 -13.14
C LEU A 311 8.08 -2.62 -14.59
N GLU A 312 7.64 -3.62 -15.34
CA GLU A 312 7.09 -3.45 -16.68
C GLU A 312 5.56 -3.47 -16.64
N ASN A 313 4.92 -2.42 -17.17
CA ASN A 313 3.47 -2.33 -17.33
C ASN A 313 3.12 -2.26 -18.81
N THR A 314 2.23 -3.13 -19.29
CA THR A 314 1.81 -3.16 -20.69
C THR A 314 0.34 -2.76 -20.84
N TYR A 315 0.06 -1.80 -21.72
CA TYR A 315 -1.30 -1.33 -22.01
C TYR A 315 -1.68 -1.62 -23.45
N PRO A 316 -2.78 -2.34 -23.72
CA PRO A 316 -3.23 -2.54 -25.10
C PRO A 316 -3.54 -1.23 -25.82
N GLN A 317 -3.05 -1.07 -27.06
CA GLN A 317 -3.37 0.09 -27.90
C GLN A 317 -3.83 -0.38 -29.29
N TYR A 318 -4.91 0.25 -29.78
CA TYR A 318 -5.41 -0.02 -31.11
C TYR A 318 -4.52 0.65 -32.16
N TYR A 319 -3.90 -0.15 -33.00
CA TYR A 319 -3.14 0.32 -34.15
C TYR A 319 -3.89 -0.04 -35.42
N ARG A 320 -4.32 0.97 -36.18
CA ARG A 320 -5.04 0.80 -37.45
C ARG A 320 -4.27 -0.09 -38.45
N SER A 321 -2.94 -0.04 -38.41
CA SER A 321 -2.05 -0.87 -39.23
C SER A 321 -2.11 -2.36 -38.90
N LEU A 322 -2.59 -2.73 -37.72
CA LEU A 322 -2.73 -4.11 -37.26
C LEU A 322 -4.13 -4.70 -37.50
N ILE A 323 -5.01 -3.95 -38.17
CA ILE A 323 -6.27 -4.50 -38.64
C ILE A 323 -5.97 -5.71 -39.52
N ASP A 324 -6.71 -6.78 -39.29
CA ASP A 324 -6.63 -8.00 -40.06
C ASP A 324 -5.33 -8.82 -39.91
N THR A 325 -4.38 -8.37 -39.07
CA THR A 325 -3.16 -9.10 -38.73
C THR A 325 -3.31 -9.85 -37.41
N THR A 326 -2.69 -11.03 -37.32
CA THR A 326 -2.69 -11.84 -36.09
C THR A 326 -1.45 -11.52 -35.25
N PHE A 327 -1.62 -11.36 -33.94
CA PHE A 327 -0.55 -11.16 -32.97
C PHE A 327 -0.86 -11.88 -31.66
N PHE A 328 0.11 -11.94 -30.74
CA PHE A 328 -0.03 -12.67 -29.48
C PHE A 328 -0.28 -11.75 -28.30
N VAL A 329 -1.24 -12.12 -27.43
CA VAL A 329 -1.47 -11.50 -26.12
C VAL A 329 -1.31 -12.57 -25.05
N TYR A 330 -0.84 -12.21 -23.86
CA TYR A 330 -0.57 -13.15 -22.78
C TYR A 330 -1.39 -12.83 -21.54
N SER A 331 -1.88 -13.84 -20.83
CA SER A 331 -2.46 -13.67 -19.49
C SER A 331 -1.39 -13.40 -18.45
N LYS A 332 -1.82 -13.04 -17.23
CA LYS A 332 -0.95 -13.14 -16.05
C LYS A 332 -0.44 -14.58 -15.87
N PRO A 333 0.80 -14.76 -15.35
CA PRO A 333 1.31 -16.06 -14.96
C PRO A 333 0.50 -16.70 -13.84
N PHE A 334 0.41 -18.03 -13.84
CA PHE A 334 -0.16 -18.85 -12.78
C PHE A 334 0.53 -20.21 -12.71
N SER A 335 0.46 -20.86 -11.55
CA SER A 335 1.08 -22.17 -11.34
C SER A 335 0.04 -23.30 -11.44
N ILE A 336 0.30 -24.30 -12.27
CA ILE A 336 -0.52 -25.53 -12.39
C ILE A 336 0.42 -26.74 -12.42
N ASN A 337 0.16 -27.77 -11.60
CA ASN A 337 0.99 -28.98 -11.51
C ASN A 337 2.48 -28.68 -11.31
N LYS A 338 2.81 -27.68 -10.47
CA LYS A 338 4.17 -27.19 -10.19
C LYS A 338 4.89 -26.55 -11.40
N MET A 339 4.17 -26.25 -12.47
CA MET A 339 4.69 -25.51 -13.62
C MET A 339 4.21 -24.06 -13.57
N ASP A 340 5.14 -23.12 -13.72
CA ASP A 340 4.79 -21.71 -13.95
C ASP A 340 4.41 -21.51 -15.42
N THR A 341 3.15 -21.17 -15.64
CA THR A 341 2.52 -21.13 -16.97
C THR A 341 1.78 -19.82 -17.20
N LYS A 342 1.41 -19.56 -18.46
CA LYS A 342 0.51 -18.48 -18.87
C LYS A 342 -0.25 -18.87 -20.13
N TRP A 343 -1.42 -18.27 -20.34
CA TRP A 343 -2.13 -18.40 -21.61
C TRP A 343 -1.52 -17.47 -22.66
N ARG A 344 -1.24 -17.99 -23.86
CA ARG A 344 -0.92 -17.26 -25.08
C ARG A 344 -2.15 -17.27 -25.99
N TYR A 345 -2.64 -16.09 -26.33
CA TYR A 345 -3.79 -15.89 -27.21
C TYR A 345 -3.32 -15.39 -28.56
N SER A 346 -3.70 -16.09 -29.64
CA SER A 346 -3.60 -15.53 -30.99
C SER A 346 -4.83 -14.67 -31.26
N VAL A 347 -4.62 -13.38 -31.47
CA VAL A 347 -5.69 -12.38 -31.58
C VAL A 347 -5.56 -11.54 -32.83
N ARG A 348 -6.68 -10.97 -33.30
CA ARG A 348 -6.75 -10.09 -34.46
C ARG A 348 -7.73 -8.94 -34.21
N TYR A 349 -7.36 -7.72 -34.57
CA TYR A 349 -8.29 -6.60 -34.63
C TYR A 349 -9.27 -6.79 -35.80
N THR A 350 -10.56 -6.57 -35.55
CA THR A 350 -11.57 -6.55 -36.64
C THR A 350 -12.13 -5.15 -36.82
N ARG A 351 -12.47 -4.81 -38.08
CA ARG A 351 -13.08 -3.52 -38.44
C ARG A 351 -14.46 -3.32 -37.81
N LYS A 352 -15.18 -4.40 -37.51
CA LYS A 352 -16.53 -4.35 -36.91
C LYS A 352 -16.52 -4.04 -35.41
N THR A 353 -15.42 -4.33 -34.71
CA THR A 353 -15.38 -4.33 -33.24
C THR A 353 -14.76 -3.09 -32.62
N ASN A 354 -14.11 -2.24 -33.42
CA ASN A 354 -13.38 -1.06 -32.93
C ASN A 354 -13.94 0.26 -33.50
N ALA A 355 -15.26 0.35 -33.68
CA ALA A 355 -15.93 1.59 -34.10
C ALA A 355 -16.04 2.65 -32.96
N ASN A 356 -15.83 2.23 -31.71
CA ASN A 356 -15.91 3.07 -30.51
C ASN A 356 -14.55 3.03 -29.76
N PRO A 357 -13.89 4.17 -29.47
CA PRO A 357 -12.49 4.20 -29.04
C PRO A 357 -12.22 3.83 -27.57
N THR A 358 -13.25 3.52 -26.78
CA THR A 358 -13.09 3.29 -25.33
C THR A 358 -12.80 1.84 -24.95
N THR A 359 -13.16 0.87 -25.79
CA THR A 359 -12.93 -0.56 -25.53
C THR A 359 -12.34 -1.20 -26.77
N ILE A 360 -11.10 -1.66 -26.67
CA ILE A 360 -10.38 -2.28 -27.79
C ILE A 360 -10.74 -3.76 -27.81
N GLU A 361 -11.44 -4.21 -28.84
CA GLU A 361 -11.91 -5.58 -28.96
C GLU A 361 -11.16 -6.36 -30.04
N VAL A 362 -10.82 -7.61 -29.73
CA VAL A 362 -10.12 -8.54 -30.62
C VAL A 362 -10.89 -9.85 -30.78
N SER A 363 -10.73 -10.47 -31.95
CA SER A 363 -11.15 -11.85 -32.16
C SER A 363 -10.02 -12.79 -31.78
N VAL A 364 -10.32 -13.80 -30.96
CA VAL A 364 -9.37 -14.86 -30.58
C VAL A 364 -9.47 -16.02 -31.58
N SER A 365 -8.34 -16.40 -32.17
CA SER A 365 -8.24 -17.54 -33.10
C SER A 365 -7.54 -18.76 -32.50
N LYS A 366 -6.75 -18.58 -31.44
CA LYS A 366 -6.06 -19.66 -30.72
C LYS A 366 -5.89 -19.30 -29.24
N LYS A 367 -5.92 -20.32 -28.36
CA LYS A 367 -5.60 -20.19 -26.93
C LYS A 367 -4.69 -21.35 -26.52
N GLU A 368 -3.44 -21.04 -26.15
CA GLU A 368 -2.41 -22.05 -25.84
C GLU A 368 -1.89 -21.84 -24.42
N LEU A 369 -1.70 -22.91 -23.67
CA LEU A 369 -0.98 -22.92 -22.42
C LEU A 369 0.50 -23.11 -22.72
N ILE A 370 1.34 -22.20 -22.22
CA ILE A 370 2.79 -22.25 -22.39
C ILE A 370 3.49 -22.07 -21.05
N LYS A 371 4.72 -22.59 -20.95
CA LYS A 371 5.60 -22.33 -19.80
C LYS A 371 6.12 -20.89 -19.81
N VAL A 372 6.34 -20.32 -18.63
CA VAL A 372 6.85 -18.94 -18.49
C VAL A 372 8.34 -18.85 -18.84
N GLU A 373 9.15 -19.84 -18.47
CA GLU A 373 10.61 -19.77 -18.60
C GLU A 373 11.10 -19.78 -20.07
N ASP A 374 10.53 -20.68 -20.88
CA ASP A 374 11.06 -21.04 -22.21
C ASP A 374 9.99 -20.95 -23.31
N THR A 375 8.74 -20.60 -22.96
CA THR A 375 7.58 -20.56 -23.86
C THR A 375 7.20 -21.90 -24.49
N THR A 376 7.67 -23.01 -23.93
CA THR A 376 7.34 -24.36 -24.40
C THR A 376 5.83 -24.59 -24.35
N PHE A 377 5.30 -25.15 -25.44
CA PHE A 377 3.89 -25.49 -25.58
C PHE A 377 3.52 -26.65 -24.64
N VAL A 378 2.42 -26.47 -23.90
CA VAL A 378 1.88 -27.47 -22.96
C VAL A 378 0.55 -28.02 -23.45
N PHE A 379 -0.33 -27.14 -23.94
CA PHE A 379 -1.70 -27.50 -24.31
C PHE A 379 -2.36 -26.44 -25.19
N GLU A 380 -3.30 -26.83 -26.04
CA GLU A 380 -4.14 -25.93 -26.82
C GLU A 380 -5.60 -26.08 -26.38
N ALA A 381 -6.17 -25.02 -25.80
CA ALA A 381 -7.54 -25.03 -25.35
C ALA A 381 -8.50 -24.92 -26.54
N PRO A 382 -9.57 -25.73 -26.59
CA PRO A 382 -10.60 -25.55 -27.59
C PRO A 382 -11.27 -24.19 -27.40
N LEU A 383 -11.54 -23.51 -28.51
CA LEU A 383 -12.27 -22.25 -28.47
C LEU A 383 -13.77 -22.50 -28.44
N SER A 384 -14.49 -21.66 -27.68
CA SER A 384 -15.95 -21.69 -27.68
C SER A 384 -16.49 -21.55 -29.11
N PRO A 385 -17.54 -22.32 -29.49
CA PRO A 385 -18.15 -22.24 -30.82
C PRO A 385 -18.65 -20.83 -31.16
N ILE A 386 -19.05 -20.05 -30.15
CA ILE A 386 -19.54 -18.68 -30.32
C ILE A 386 -18.38 -17.70 -30.11
N LYS A 387 -17.77 -17.27 -31.22
CA LYS A 387 -16.66 -16.32 -31.26
C LYS A 387 -17.15 -14.88 -31.09
N LYS A 388 -17.47 -14.49 -29.86
CA LYS A 388 -17.66 -13.06 -29.57
C LYS A 388 -16.29 -12.37 -29.50
N PRO A 389 -16.17 -11.14 -30.02
CA PRO A 389 -15.03 -10.27 -29.74
C PRO A 389 -14.84 -10.13 -28.22
N ILE A 390 -13.59 -10.07 -27.78
CA ILE A 390 -13.22 -9.94 -26.37
C ILE A 390 -12.38 -8.68 -26.22
N ASN A 391 -12.57 -7.94 -25.13
CA ASN A 391 -11.69 -6.83 -24.80
C ASN A 391 -10.26 -7.38 -24.61
N ILE A 392 -9.29 -6.78 -25.30
CA ILE A 392 -7.90 -7.21 -25.23
C ILE A 392 -7.32 -7.07 -23.80
N GLY A 393 -7.78 -6.08 -23.03
CA GLY A 393 -7.39 -5.89 -21.63
C GLY A 393 -7.85 -7.05 -20.74
N ASP A 394 -9.06 -7.57 -20.97
CA ASP A 394 -9.58 -8.72 -20.23
C ASP A 394 -8.71 -9.95 -20.42
N LEU A 395 -8.06 -10.13 -21.59
CA LEU A 395 -7.17 -11.26 -21.86
C LEU A 395 -5.87 -11.18 -21.05
N SER A 396 -5.31 -9.97 -20.91
CA SER A 396 -4.07 -9.73 -20.15
C SER A 396 -4.31 -9.70 -18.64
N GLU A 397 -5.47 -9.23 -18.21
CA GLU A 397 -5.83 -9.09 -16.80
C GLU A 397 -6.56 -10.31 -16.24
N GLN A 398 -6.90 -11.30 -17.09
CA GLN A 398 -7.62 -12.50 -16.65
C GLN A 398 -6.81 -13.26 -15.59
N ASP A 399 -7.25 -13.14 -14.34
CA ASP A 399 -6.78 -14.01 -13.28
C ASP A 399 -7.35 -15.41 -13.54
N TYR A 400 -6.52 -16.28 -14.12
CA TYR A 400 -6.87 -17.70 -14.21
C TYR A 400 -6.71 -18.33 -12.82
N LYS A 401 -7.85 -18.53 -12.15
CA LYS A 401 -7.87 -19.36 -10.94
C LYS A 401 -7.84 -20.82 -11.38
N VAL A 402 -6.74 -21.49 -11.06
CA VAL A 402 -6.65 -22.94 -11.21
C VAL A 402 -7.77 -23.56 -10.36
N SER A 403 -8.76 -24.12 -11.02
CA SER A 403 -9.78 -24.90 -10.34
C SER A 403 -9.14 -26.17 -9.81
N ASP A 404 -9.45 -26.54 -8.57
CA ASP A 404 -9.15 -27.85 -7.99
C ASP A 404 -10.02 -28.90 -8.70
N PHE A 405 -9.61 -29.24 -9.92
CA PHE A 405 -10.27 -30.17 -10.84
C PHE A 405 -9.28 -31.28 -11.14
N ASP A 406 -9.28 -32.30 -10.30
CA ASP A 406 -8.56 -33.56 -10.46
C ASP A 406 -9.65 -34.63 -10.65
N ILE A 407 -9.89 -35.04 -11.90
CA ILE A 407 -11.05 -35.90 -12.23
C ILE A 407 -10.74 -37.38 -12.07
N ASN A 408 -9.47 -37.76 -12.20
CA ASN A 408 -8.99 -39.12 -12.02
C ASN A 408 -8.36 -39.35 -10.63
N PHE A 409 -8.31 -38.33 -9.76
CA PHE A 409 -7.79 -38.40 -8.39
C PHE A 409 -6.34 -38.86 -8.30
N ASP A 410 -5.51 -38.50 -9.29
CA ASP A 410 -4.09 -38.87 -9.34
C ASP A 410 -3.18 -37.84 -8.65
N GLY A 411 -3.77 -36.76 -8.09
CA GLY A 411 -3.05 -35.69 -7.42
C GLY A 411 -2.59 -34.57 -8.34
N TYR A 412 -2.91 -34.64 -9.64
CA TYR A 412 -2.67 -33.58 -10.61
C TYR A 412 -3.97 -32.86 -10.99
N THR A 413 -3.86 -31.57 -11.26
CA THR A 413 -4.97 -30.79 -11.81
C THR A 413 -5.10 -31.08 -13.30
N ASP A 414 -6.31 -31.46 -13.71
CA ASP A 414 -6.75 -31.67 -15.08
C ASP A 414 -7.41 -30.41 -15.65
N LEU A 415 -7.78 -30.46 -16.94
CA LEU A 415 -8.51 -29.39 -17.60
C LEU A 415 -9.83 -29.85 -18.18
N SER A 416 -10.82 -28.96 -18.15
CA SER A 416 -12.14 -29.18 -18.75
C SER A 416 -12.61 -27.95 -19.50
N PHE A 417 -13.09 -28.13 -20.73
CA PHE A 417 -13.60 -27.05 -21.57
C PHE A 417 -14.90 -27.43 -22.27
N PRO A 418 -15.86 -26.51 -22.40
CA PRO A 418 -17.01 -26.74 -23.24
C PRO A 418 -16.57 -26.80 -24.72
N GLU A 419 -16.79 -27.94 -25.38
CA GLU A 419 -16.44 -28.13 -26.81
C GLU A 419 -17.64 -27.96 -27.75
N GLY A 420 -18.86 -27.97 -27.21
CA GLY A 420 -20.08 -27.82 -28.00
C GLY A 420 -21.34 -28.09 -27.22
N PHE A 421 -22.42 -28.36 -27.96
CA PHE A 421 -23.70 -28.76 -27.39
C PHE A 421 -24.15 -30.08 -28.00
N ASP A 422 -24.75 -30.95 -27.19
CA ASP A 422 -25.46 -32.12 -27.71
C ASP A 422 -26.78 -31.75 -28.38
N LEU A 423 -27.49 -32.75 -28.94
CA LEU A 423 -28.78 -32.56 -29.62
C LEU A 423 -29.86 -31.95 -28.71
N ASN A 424 -29.72 -32.07 -27.39
CA ASN A 424 -30.63 -31.54 -26.38
C ASN A 424 -30.18 -30.19 -25.81
N ARG A 425 -29.17 -29.56 -26.42
CA ARG A 425 -28.55 -28.30 -25.99
C ARG A 425 -27.89 -28.36 -24.61
N ASN A 426 -27.44 -29.53 -24.17
CA ASN A 426 -26.55 -29.64 -23.02
C ASN A 426 -25.13 -29.29 -23.45
N ALA A 427 -24.40 -28.51 -22.65
CA ALA A 427 -22.99 -28.23 -22.94
C ALA A 427 -22.17 -29.50 -22.75
N THR A 428 -21.39 -29.89 -23.77
CA THR A 428 -20.47 -31.02 -23.71
C THR A 428 -19.10 -30.53 -23.26
N TYR A 429 -18.60 -31.11 -22.17
CA TYR A 429 -17.31 -30.77 -21.59
C TYR A 429 -16.26 -31.81 -22.00
N ALA A 430 -15.28 -31.37 -22.79
CA ALA A 430 -14.08 -32.11 -23.11
C ALA A 430 -13.14 -32.12 -21.90
N VAL A 431 -12.67 -33.30 -21.52
CA VAL A 431 -11.72 -33.48 -20.41
C VAL A 431 -10.35 -33.80 -20.96
N TYR A 432 -9.33 -33.16 -20.39
CA TYR A 432 -7.94 -33.37 -20.72
C TYR A 432 -7.17 -33.71 -19.45
N LEU A 433 -6.65 -34.94 -19.39
CA LEU A 433 -5.88 -35.43 -18.26
C LEU A 433 -4.44 -34.95 -18.35
N TYR A 434 -3.86 -34.58 -17.22
CA TYR A 434 -2.44 -34.24 -17.17
C TYR A 434 -1.57 -35.50 -17.26
N ASN A 435 -0.56 -35.47 -18.13
CA ASN A 435 0.48 -36.49 -18.19
C ASN A 435 1.79 -35.94 -17.58
N PRO A 436 2.22 -36.44 -16.40
CA PRO A 436 3.44 -35.96 -15.74
C PRO A 436 4.73 -36.35 -16.48
N GLU A 437 4.72 -37.40 -17.31
CA GLU A 437 5.92 -37.82 -18.06
C GLU A 437 6.23 -36.83 -19.19
N SER A 438 5.20 -36.41 -19.93
CA SER A 438 5.35 -35.47 -21.05
C SER A 438 5.13 -34.00 -20.66
N ASN A 439 4.63 -33.73 -19.45
CA ASN A 439 4.20 -32.40 -19.01
C ASN A 439 3.15 -31.78 -19.95
N THR A 440 2.22 -32.57 -20.46
CA THR A 440 1.18 -32.13 -21.40
C THR A 440 -0.20 -32.60 -20.97
N PHE A 441 -1.24 -32.04 -21.58
CA PHE A 441 -2.63 -32.46 -21.35
C PHE A 441 -3.16 -33.25 -22.54
N VAL A 442 -3.77 -34.41 -22.29
CA VAL A 442 -4.27 -35.33 -23.32
C VAL A 442 -5.77 -35.51 -23.17
N LYS A 443 -6.52 -35.37 -24.28
CA LYS A 443 -7.98 -35.53 -24.26
C LYS A 443 -8.33 -36.96 -23.84
N ASN A 444 -9.27 -37.08 -22.89
CA ASN A 444 -9.82 -38.36 -22.47
C ASN A 444 -11.33 -38.42 -22.80
N GLU A 445 -11.67 -39.22 -23.80
CA GLU A 445 -13.06 -39.40 -24.23
C GLU A 445 -13.93 -40.10 -23.18
N ALA A 446 -13.35 -40.93 -22.32
CA ALA A 446 -14.10 -41.66 -21.31
C ALA A 446 -14.65 -40.75 -20.20
N PHE A 447 -13.95 -39.64 -19.92
CA PHE A 447 -14.37 -38.57 -19.02
C PHE A 447 -15.07 -37.40 -19.73
N THR A 448 -15.12 -37.39 -21.06
CA THR A 448 -15.84 -36.34 -21.81
C THR A 448 -17.35 -36.58 -21.78
N GLY A 449 -18.16 -35.52 -21.70
CA GLY A 449 -19.62 -35.66 -21.81
C GLY A 449 -20.46 -34.43 -21.44
N PRO A 450 -21.78 -34.52 -21.66
CA PRO A 450 -22.70 -33.41 -21.43
C PRO A 450 -22.94 -33.15 -19.93
N SER A 451 -22.97 -31.89 -19.54
CA SER A 451 -23.38 -31.46 -18.20
C SER A 451 -24.32 -30.25 -18.29
N MET A 452 -25.38 -30.26 -17.48
CA MET A 452 -26.27 -29.12 -17.26
C MET A 452 -25.67 -28.13 -16.26
N ALA A 453 -24.80 -28.61 -15.37
CA ALA A 453 -24.01 -27.74 -14.53
C ALA A 453 -22.97 -27.01 -15.39
N PRO A 454 -22.53 -25.79 -14.98
CA PRO A 454 -21.53 -25.04 -15.73
C PRO A 454 -20.13 -25.69 -15.73
N TYR A 455 -19.99 -26.87 -15.09
CA TYR A 455 -18.80 -27.71 -15.02
C TYR A 455 -19.21 -29.18 -14.77
N ILE A 456 -18.23 -30.09 -14.82
CA ILE A 456 -18.39 -31.49 -14.39
C ILE A 456 -18.32 -31.53 -12.86
N LEU A 457 -19.29 -32.17 -12.21
CA LEU A 457 -19.34 -32.26 -10.75
C LEU A 457 -18.39 -33.38 -10.28
N ILE A 458 -17.50 -33.07 -9.34
CA ILE A 458 -16.57 -34.04 -8.75
C ILE A 458 -16.99 -34.31 -7.29
N ASP A 459 -17.22 -35.57 -6.97
CA ASP A 459 -17.43 -36.06 -5.61
C ASP A 459 -16.13 -36.73 -5.14
N LYS A 460 -15.34 -36.00 -4.34
CA LYS A 460 -14.02 -36.43 -3.86
C LYS A 460 -14.12 -37.58 -2.87
N ASP A 461 -15.12 -37.57 -2.00
CA ASP A 461 -15.29 -38.58 -0.95
C ASP A 461 -15.58 -39.95 -1.57
N ASN A 462 -16.37 -39.96 -2.64
CA ASN A 462 -16.74 -41.18 -3.35
C ASN A 462 -15.90 -41.45 -4.60
N LYS A 463 -14.86 -40.65 -4.89
CA LYS A 463 -14.04 -40.75 -6.11
C LYS A 463 -14.89 -40.92 -7.37
N SER A 464 -15.79 -39.96 -7.62
CA SER A 464 -16.68 -40.05 -8.78
C SER A 464 -16.86 -38.72 -9.51
N ALA A 465 -17.07 -38.81 -10.83
CA ALA A 465 -17.42 -37.69 -11.68
C ALA A 465 -18.87 -37.82 -12.14
N ILE A 466 -19.66 -36.77 -11.97
CA ILE A 466 -21.11 -36.76 -12.18
C ILE A 466 -21.47 -35.80 -13.31
N TYR A 467 -22.19 -36.33 -14.29
CA TYR A 467 -22.67 -35.65 -15.49
C TYR A 467 -24.19 -35.65 -15.47
N THR A 468 -24.81 -34.48 -15.59
CA THR A 468 -26.27 -34.35 -15.62
C THR A 468 -26.71 -33.80 -16.95
N SER A 469 -27.73 -34.34 -17.59
CA SER A 469 -28.15 -33.88 -18.92
C SER A 469 -29.67 -33.94 -19.09
N LYS A 470 -30.19 -33.10 -20.00
CA LYS A 470 -31.55 -33.24 -20.51
C LYS A 470 -31.57 -34.29 -21.62
N THR A 471 -32.58 -35.16 -21.61
CA THR A 471 -32.78 -36.19 -22.65
C THR A 471 -33.94 -35.88 -23.58
N GLY A 472 -34.67 -34.76 -23.36
CA GLY A 472 -35.78 -34.31 -24.20
C GLY A 472 -37.16 -34.56 -23.55
N GLY A 473 -38.19 -33.82 -23.98
CA GLY A 473 -39.57 -34.03 -23.49
C GLY A 473 -39.76 -33.87 -21.97
N GLY A 474 -38.94 -33.06 -21.30
CA GLY A 474 -38.96 -32.90 -19.83
C GLY A 474 -38.21 -33.99 -19.06
N ASN A 475 -37.46 -34.87 -19.75
CA ASN A 475 -36.69 -35.94 -19.14
C ASN A 475 -35.22 -35.56 -18.88
N TYR A 476 -34.62 -36.27 -17.94
CA TYR A 476 -33.27 -36.03 -17.45
C TYR A 476 -32.46 -37.33 -17.38
N SER A 477 -31.13 -37.19 -17.41
CA SER A 477 -30.21 -38.28 -17.08
C SER A 477 -29.09 -37.81 -16.16
N ALA A 478 -28.56 -38.75 -15.41
CA ALA A 478 -27.38 -38.60 -14.58
C ALA A 478 -26.43 -39.78 -14.85
N ARG A 479 -25.23 -39.48 -15.32
CA ARG A 479 -24.15 -40.46 -15.50
C ARG A 479 -23.12 -40.23 -14.39
N ILE A 480 -22.82 -41.27 -13.63
CA ILE A 480 -21.79 -41.29 -12.60
C ILE A 480 -20.66 -42.18 -13.09
N VAL A 481 -19.44 -41.65 -13.13
CA VAL A 481 -18.22 -42.38 -13.48
C VAL A 481 -17.48 -42.64 -12.18
N LYS A 482 -17.33 -43.91 -11.81
CA LYS A 482 -16.58 -44.31 -10.62
C LYS A 482 -15.11 -44.50 -10.98
N ILE A 483 -14.22 -43.88 -10.21
CA ILE A 483 -12.78 -43.92 -10.42
C ILE A 483 -12.11 -44.72 -9.30
N GLY A 484 -11.14 -45.57 -9.67
CA GLY A 484 -10.33 -46.35 -8.76
C GLY A 484 -9.12 -45.59 -8.23
N ASP A 485 -8.39 -46.19 -7.28
CA ASP A 485 -7.22 -45.55 -6.67
C ASP A 485 -6.05 -45.31 -7.62
N ASN A 486 -6.04 -46.01 -8.77
CA ASN A 486 -5.06 -45.84 -9.84
C ASN A 486 -5.50 -44.82 -10.91
N GLY A 487 -6.59 -44.09 -10.67
CA GLY A 487 -7.17 -43.13 -11.62
C GLY A 487 -7.87 -43.73 -12.82
N MET A 488 -8.01 -45.05 -12.87
CA MET A 488 -8.76 -45.73 -13.92
C MET A 488 -10.26 -45.74 -13.61
N ILE A 489 -11.07 -45.66 -14.67
CA ILE A 489 -12.52 -45.82 -14.54
C ILE A 489 -12.82 -47.28 -14.20
N LEU A 490 -13.50 -47.50 -13.08
CA LEU A 490 -13.95 -48.83 -12.67
C LEU A 490 -15.24 -49.20 -13.41
N TYR A 491 -16.24 -48.33 -13.34
CA TYR A 491 -17.54 -48.51 -13.98
C TYR A 491 -18.24 -47.17 -14.20
N LYS A 492 -19.28 -47.19 -15.03
CA LYS A 492 -20.19 -46.04 -15.23
C LYS A 492 -21.61 -46.47 -14.91
N GLU A 493 -22.28 -45.70 -14.08
CA GLU A 493 -23.71 -45.83 -13.83
C GLU A 493 -24.44 -44.74 -14.59
N THR A 494 -25.54 -45.09 -15.25
CA THR A 494 -26.39 -44.12 -15.93
C THR A 494 -27.83 -44.31 -15.47
N TYR A 495 -28.40 -43.26 -14.91
CA TYR A 495 -29.80 -43.16 -14.55
C TYR A 495 -30.47 -42.23 -15.55
N TRP A 496 -31.62 -42.60 -16.10
CA TRP A 496 -32.37 -41.70 -16.99
C TRP A 496 -33.86 -41.89 -16.83
N SER A 497 -34.61 -40.80 -17.04
CA SER A 497 -36.06 -40.85 -17.01
C SER A 497 -36.64 -41.00 -18.41
N THR A 498 -37.81 -41.64 -18.47
CA THR A 498 -38.71 -41.57 -19.62
C THR A 498 -40.12 -41.26 -19.14
N SER A 499 -40.83 -40.44 -19.90
CA SER A 499 -42.22 -40.08 -19.62
C SER A 499 -43.15 -40.65 -20.70
N SER A 500 -44.15 -41.44 -20.30
CA SER A 500 -45.20 -41.97 -21.18
C SER A 500 -46.52 -41.95 -20.43
N ASP A 501 -47.58 -41.45 -21.07
CA ASP A 501 -48.96 -41.40 -20.54
C ASP A 501 -49.07 -40.79 -19.12
N GLY A 502 -48.29 -39.74 -18.86
CA GLY A 502 -48.26 -39.05 -17.56
C GLY A 502 -47.52 -39.80 -16.44
N LYS A 503 -46.90 -40.95 -16.73
CA LYS A 503 -46.05 -41.70 -15.81
C LYS A 503 -44.58 -41.47 -16.13
N ILE A 504 -43.77 -41.32 -15.08
CA ILE A 504 -42.32 -41.20 -15.16
C ILE A 504 -41.71 -42.51 -14.65
N SER A 505 -40.89 -43.15 -15.48
CA SER A 505 -40.10 -44.32 -15.10
C SER A 505 -38.61 -43.96 -15.09
N ILE A 506 -37.88 -44.52 -14.12
CA ILE A 506 -36.43 -44.28 -13.98
C ILE A 506 -35.67 -45.55 -14.33
N HIS A 507 -34.92 -45.48 -15.42
CA HIS A 507 -34.08 -46.56 -15.89
C HIS A 507 -32.68 -46.45 -15.30
N TYR A 508 -31.98 -47.58 -15.24
CA TYR A 508 -30.62 -47.70 -14.77
C TYR A 508 -29.82 -48.65 -15.63
N GLN A 509 -28.54 -48.32 -15.82
CA GLN A 509 -27.56 -49.18 -16.45
C GLN A 509 -26.19 -49.00 -15.81
N LYS A 510 -25.53 -50.11 -15.47
CA LYS A 510 -24.11 -50.15 -15.09
C LYS A 510 -23.28 -50.72 -16.22
N THR A 511 -22.20 -50.02 -16.59
CA THR A 511 -21.24 -50.50 -17.58
C THR A 511 -19.84 -50.63 -17.00
N GLU A 512 -19.20 -51.77 -17.27
CA GLU A 512 -17.82 -52.09 -16.93
C GLU A 512 -17.12 -52.47 -18.23
N ASN A 513 -15.96 -51.86 -18.53
CA ASN A 513 -15.22 -52.08 -19.79
C ASN A 513 -16.11 -52.00 -21.05
N ASN A 514 -16.97 -50.97 -21.11
CA ASN A 514 -17.95 -50.73 -22.18
C ASN A 514 -19.02 -51.83 -22.36
N SER A 515 -19.10 -52.82 -21.47
CA SER A 515 -20.12 -53.86 -21.46
C SER A 515 -21.16 -53.57 -20.39
N VAL A 516 -22.45 -53.81 -20.69
CA VAL A 516 -23.52 -53.68 -19.69
C VAL A 516 -23.48 -54.88 -18.75
N VAL A 517 -23.24 -54.64 -17.47
CA VAL A 517 -23.18 -55.67 -16.43
C VAL A 517 -24.44 -55.70 -15.57
N GLU A 518 -25.17 -54.58 -15.49
CA GLU A 518 -26.44 -54.48 -14.75
C GLU A 518 -27.39 -53.50 -15.45
N LYS A 519 -28.70 -53.80 -15.42
CA LYS A 519 -29.72 -52.95 -16.01
C LYS A 519 -31.06 -53.10 -15.28
N SER A 520 -31.78 -52.00 -15.09
CA SER A 520 -33.16 -51.97 -14.61
C SER A 520 -34.01 -51.00 -15.42
N ASN A 521 -35.24 -51.39 -15.76
CA ASN A 521 -36.15 -50.57 -16.58
C ASN A 521 -37.09 -49.68 -15.75
N ASP A 522 -37.19 -49.88 -14.44
CA ASP A 522 -37.86 -48.94 -13.54
C ASP A 522 -37.42 -49.13 -12.08
N MET A 523 -36.38 -48.41 -11.67
CA MET A 523 -35.83 -48.41 -10.31
C MET A 523 -36.68 -47.69 -9.27
N ALA A 524 -37.65 -46.90 -9.71
CA ALA A 524 -38.50 -46.08 -8.86
C ALA A 524 -39.97 -46.46 -8.98
N LYS A 525 -40.24 -47.75 -9.29
CA LYS A 525 -41.60 -48.27 -9.45
C LYS A 525 -42.45 -47.93 -8.22
N GLY A 526 -43.58 -47.27 -8.45
CA GLY A 526 -44.52 -46.86 -7.40
C GLY A 526 -44.19 -45.52 -6.72
N LYS A 527 -43.08 -44.87 -7.05
CA LYS A 527 -42.79 -43.50 -6.59
C LYS A 527 -43.69 -42.51 -7.36
N SER A 528 -44.33 -41.61 -6.62
CA SER A 528 -44.99 -40.43 -7.19
C SER A 528 -43.95 -39.31 -7.36
N TRP A 529 -43.99 -38.64 -8.51
CA TRP A 529 -43.06 -37.57 -8.88
C TRP A 529 -43.83 -36.26 -9.07
N ASP A 530 -43.31 -35.15 -8.54
CA ASP A 530 -43.82 -33.82 -8.89
C ASP A 530 -43.31 -33.44 -10.28
N VAL A 531 -44.19 -33.48 -11.27
CA VAL A 531 -43.87 -33.14 -12.67
C VAL A 531 -43.37 -31.71 -12.81
N LYS A 532 -43.75 -30.78 -11.94
CA LYS A 532 -43.31 -29.37 -12.00
C LYS A 532 -41.88 -29.17 -11.49
N ASP A 533 -41.46 -29.94 -10.49
CA ASP A 533 -40.11 -29.87 -9.91
C ASP A 533 -39.26 -31.12 -10.22
N PHE A 534 -39.67 -31.89 -11.22
CA PHE A 534 -39.12 -33.22 -11.50
C PHE A 534 -37.59 -33.23 -11.65
N LYS A 535 -37.00 -32.17 -12.23
CA LYS A 535 -35.54 -32.02 -12.32
C LYS A 535 -34.87 -32.19 -10.95
N ASN A 536 -35.34 -31.44 -9.96
CA ASN A 536 -34.69 -31.42 -8.65
C ASN A 536 -35.00 -32.71 -7.88
N GLU A 537 -36.22 -33.23 -7.98
CA GLU A 537 -36.58 -34.54 -7.40
C GLU A 537 -35.73 -35.69 -7.97
N PHE A 538 -35.53 -35.72 -9.29
CA PHE A 538 -34.71 -36.72 -9.96
C PHE A 538 -33.26 -36.64 -9.48
N LEU A 539 -32.65 -35.45 -9.48
CA LEU A 539 -31.26 -35.27 -9.08
C LEU A 539 -31.04 -35.60 -7.60
N ASN A 540 -31.99 -35.26 -6.73
CA ASN A 540 -31.93 -35.62 -5.31
C ASN A 540 -32.05 -37.14 -5.12
N TRP A 541 -32.97 -37.79 -5.84
CA TRP A 541 -33.12 -39.24 -5.79
C TRP A 541 -31.86 -39.99 -6.27
N VAL A 542 -31.23 -39.52 -7.35
CA VAL A 542 -29.94 -40.07 -7.80
C VAL A 542 -28.87 -39.87 -6.72
N LYS A 543 -28.80 -38.68 -6.11
CA LYS A 543 -27.83 -38.37 -5.05
C LYS A 543 -27.96 -39.28 -3.82
N GLU A 544 -29.18 -39.62 -3.40
CA GLU A 544 -29.41 -40.57 -2.31
C GLU A 544 -28.88 -41.97 -2.63
N ARG A 545 -28.92 -42.38 -3.90
CA ARG A 545 -28.38 -43.68 -4.34
C ARG A 545 -26.87 -43.70 -4.56
N ILE A 546 -26.23 -42.54 -4.72
CA ILE A 546 -24.76 -42.46 -4.75
C ILE A 546 -24.18 -42.67 -3.33
N LYS A 547 -24.95 -42.35 -2.29
CA LYS A 547 -24.52 -42.42 -0.88
C LYS A 547 -24.68 -43.79 -0.22
N ASN A 548 -25.51 -44.66 -0.80
CA ASN A 548 -25.79 -46.01 -0.34
C ASN A 548 -25.09 -47.00 -1.26
#